data_AF-A0A929P466-F1
#
_entry.id   AF-A0A929P466-F1
#
_cell.length_a   1.000
_cell.length_b   1.000
_cell.length_c   1.000
_cell.angle_alpha   90.00
_cell.angle_beta   90.00
_cell.angle_gamma   90.00
#
_symmetry.space_group_name_H-M   'P 1'
#
loop_
_entity.id
_entity.type
_entity.pdbx_description
1 polymer ?
#
loop_
_entity_poly.entity_id
_entity_poly.type
_entity_poly.pdbx_seq_one_letter_code
_entity_poly.pdbx_strand_id
1 'polypeptide(L)'
;MKSIKAILAGTVFIVIVILFLQLLYIFVAVAYNAMADDFPVLNDIAPSFRYLIGIPVFISVMFIGGYITASIAGEETTLNVVLHCLVVGLITAIGMIYPTLGNADITVTGMVIVVLALGATVGGGLYRQKSIKAEVKKL
;
A
#
# COMPACT_ATOMS: atom_id res chain seq x y z
N MET A 1 13.77 -16.20 -13.43
CA MET A 1 12.42 -15.80 -13.95
C MET A 1 11.34 -15.63 -12.88
N LYS A 2 11.33 -16.41 -11.79
CA LYS A 2 10.31 -16.28 -10.72
C LYS A 2 10.35 -14.90 -10.02
N SER A 3 11.55 -14.38 -9.79
CA SER A 3 11.80 -13.05 -9.21
C SER A 3 11.05 -11.90 -9.89
N ILE A 4 11.21 -11.73 -11.22
CA ILE A 4 10.54 -10.66 -11.97
C ILE A 4 9.02 -10.84 -11.95
N LYS A 5 8.53 -12.08 -12.07
CA LYS A 5 7.08 -12.37 -12.01
C LYS A 5 6.50 -11.99 -10.64
N ALA A 6 7.24 -12.24 -9.56
CA ALA A 6 6.81 -11.87 -8.21
C ALA A 6 6.70 -10.36 -8.03
N ILE A 7 7.72 -9.60 -8.47
CA ILE A 7 7.71 -8.13 -8.42
C ILE A 7 6.53 -7.59 -9.23
N LEU A 8 6.37 -8.07 -10.47
CA LEU A 8 5.31 -7.61 -11.35
C LEU A 8 3.93 -7.90 -10.74
N ALA A 9 3.70 -9.10 -10.21
CA ALA A 9 2.43 -9.47 -9.60
C ALA A 9 2.09 -8.61 -8.37
N GLY A 10 3.07 -8.39 -7.49
CA GLY A 10 2.91 -7.51 -6.33
C GLY A 10 2.58 -6.08 -6.71
N THR A 11 3.36 -5.49 -7.62
CA THR A 11 3.14 -4.12 -8.11
C THR A 11 1.79 -3.97 -8.79
N VAL A 12 1.44 -4.87 -9.72
CA VAL A 12 0.17 -4.83 -10.44
C VAL A 12 -1.01 -4.95 -9.47
N PHE A 13 -0.93 -5.87 -8.50
CA PHE A 13 -1.96 -5.99 -7.47
C PHE A 13 -2.15 -4.68 -6.70
N ILE A 14 -1.08 -4.11 -6.15
CA ILE A 14 -1.13 -2.86 -5.38
C ILE A 14 -1.74 -1.74 -6.23
N VAL A 15 -1.26 -1.55 -7.45
CA VAL A 15 -1.74 -0.48 -8.35
C VAL A 15 -3.24 -0.64 -8.63
N ILE A 16 -3.70 -1.83 -9.02
CA ILE A 16 -5.11 -2.06 -9.33
C ILE A 16 -5.99 -1.79 -8.10
N VAL A 17 -5.62 -2.34 -6.95
CA VAL A 17 -6.41 -2.18 -5.72
C VAL A 17 -6.46 -0.72 -5.27
N ILE A 18 -5.33 0.00 -5.34
CA ILE A 18 -5.28 1.42 -5.00
C ILE A 18 -6.14 2.24 -5.95
N LEU A 19 -6.12 1.98 -7.26
CA LEU A 19 -6.97 2.70 -8.21
C LEU A 19 -8.46 2.49 -7.91
N PHE A 20 -8.88 1.27 -7.57
CA PHE A 20 -10.26 1.00 -7.14
C PHE A 20 -10.63 1.74 -5.85
N LEU A 21 -9.73 1.74 -4.86
CA LEU A 21 -9.95 2.44 -3.60
C LEU A 21 -9.96 3.97 -3.76
N GLN A 22 -9.15 4.51 -4.67
CA GLN A 22 -9.17 5.93 -5.03
C GLN A 22 -10.52 6.31 -5.65
N LEU A 23 -11.05 5.47 -6.55
CA LEU A 23 -12.38 5.69 -7.14
C LEU A 23 -13.48 5.65 -6.07
N LEU A 24 -13.46 4.65 -5.19
CA LEU A 24 -14.39 4.56 -4.06
C LEU A 24 -14.30 5.79 -3.15
N TYR A 25 -13.08 6.22 -2.85
CA TYR A 25 -12.84 7.40 -2.03
C TYR A 25 -13.41 8.67 -2.67
N ILE A 26 -13.32 8.82 -4.00
CA ILE A 26 -13.95 9.95 -4.71
C ILE A 26 -15.47 9.94 -4.48
N PHE A 27 -16.13 8.79 -4.62
CA PHE A 27 -17.58 8.70 -4.35
C PHE A 27 -17.93 9.05 -2.90
N VAL A 28 -17.16 8.54 -1.93
CA VAL A 28 -17.34 8.86 -0.51
C VAL A 28 -17.13 10.36 -0.26
N ALA A 29 -16.11 10.96 -0.87
CA ALA A 29 -15.83 12.39 -0.72
C ALA A 29 -16.94 13.27 -1.31
N VAL A 30 -17.50 12.89 -2.47
CA VAL A 30 -18.64 13.59 -3.08
C VAL A 30 -19.87 13.49 -2.19
N ALA A 31 -20.20 12.29 -1.70
CA ALA A 31 -21.33 12.10 -0.78
C ALA A 31 -21.14 12.87 0.54
N TYR A 32 -19.91 12.89 1.06
CA TYR A 32 -19.56 13.64 2.26
C TYR A 32 -19.76 15.15 2.07
N ASN A 33 -19.30 15.72 0.95
CA ASN A 33 -19.48 17.13 0.65
C ASN A 33 -20.97 17.49 0.54
N ALA A 34 -21.78 16.66 -0.12
CA ALA A 34 -23.22 16.87 -0.20
C ALA A 34 -23.89 16.89 1.19
N MET A 35 -23.43 16.07 2.13
CA MET A 35 -23.93 16.11 3.52
C MET A 35 -23.39 17.31 4.31
N ALA A 36 -22.18 17.78 4.01
CA ALA A 36 -21.56 18.89 4.73
C ALA A 36 -22.28 20.23 4.48
N ASP A 37 -23.00 20.35 3.36
CA ASP A 37 -23.87 21.49 3.08
C ASP A 37 -24.99 21.63 4.12
N ASP A 38 -25.55 20.50 4.59
CA ASP A 38 -26.60 20.47 5.60
C ASP A 38 -26.06 20.46 7.05
N PHE A 39 -24.81 20.03 7.25
CA PHE A 39 -24.18 19.88 8.58
C PHE A 39 -22.79 20.53 8.63
N PRO A 40 -22.68 21.81 9.03
CA PRO A 40 -21.41 22.56 9.02
C PRO A 40 -20.29 21.93 9.86
N VAL A 41 -20.64 21.17 10.91
CA VAL A 41 -19.68 20.45 11.78
C VAL A 41 -18.86 19.41 11.01
N LEU A 42 -19.34 18.90 9.87
CA LEU A 42 -18.60 17.97 9.03
C LEU A 42 -17.40 18.65 8.36
N ASN A 43 -17.47 19.96 8.07
CA ASN A 43 -16.36 20.67 7.42
C ASN A 43 -15.08 20.69 8.28
N ASP A 44 -15.22 20.77 9.59
CA ASP A 44 -14.07 20.80 10.51
C ASP A 44 -13.38 19.43 10.63
N ILE A 45 -14.12 18.33 10.41
CA ILE A 45 -13.63 16.96 10.60
C ILE A 45 -13.12 16.36 9.28
N ALA A 46 -13.54 16.91 8.14
CA ALA A 46 -13.23 16.37 6.82
C ALA A 46 -11.74 16.04 6.60
N PRO A 47 -10.76 16.89 6.99
CA PRO A 47 -9.34 16.57 6.81
C PRO A 47 -8.90 15.36 7.64
N SER A 48 -9.32 15.28 8.91
CA SER A 48 -8.95 14.20 9.83
C SER A 48 -9.54 12.86 9.41
N PHE A 49 -10.78 12.87 8.93
CA PHE A 49 -11.45 11.66 8.45
C PHE A 49 -10.69 10.98 7.31
N ARG A 50 -10.13 11.78 6.39
CA ARG A 50 -9.34 11.29 5.25
C ARG A 50 -8.09 10.54 5.69
N TYR A 51 -7.35 11.09 6.66
CA TYR A 51 -6.15 10.43 7.19
C TYR A 51 -6.47 9.19 8.03
N LEU A 52 -7.53 9.27 8.84
CA LEU A 52 -7.92 8.20 9.75
C LEU A 52 -8.30 6.91 9.02
N ILE A 53 -8.95 7.03 7.85
CA ILE A 53 -9.36 5.86 7.05
C ILE A 53 -8.34 5.56 5.95
N GLY A 54 -7.85 6.59 5.27
CA GLY A 54 -6.95 6.44 4.13
C GLY A 54 -5.64 5.76 4.50
N ILE A 55 -5.01 6.16 5.61
CA ILE A 55 -3.72 5.58 6.01
C ILE A 55 -3.85 4.09 6.35
N PRO A 56 -4.75 3.62 7.25
CA PRO A 56 -4.87 2.20 7.56
C PRO A 56 -5.23 1.32 6.36
N VAL A 57 -6.14 1.79 5.50
CA VAL A 57 -6.51 1.08 4.28
C VAL A 57 -5.30 0.96 3.36
N PHE A 58 -4.59 2.06 3.12
CA PHE A 58 -3.39 2.07 2.29
C PHE A 58 -2.31 1.12 2.81
N ILE A 59 -2.01 1.18 4.12
CA ILE A 59 -1.04 0.29 4.76
C ILE A 59 -1.44 -1.19 4.64
N SER A 60 -2.74 -1.50 4.75
CA SER A 60 -3.25 -2.86 4.58
C SER A 60 -3.03 -3.38 3.15
N VAL A 61 -3.27 -2.54 2.13
CA VAL A 61 -3.04 -2.90 0.73
C VAL A 61 -1.55 -3.14 0.46
N MET A 62 -0.67 -2.27 0.96
CA MET A 62 0.78 -2.44 0.83
C MET A 62 1.25 -3.73 1.49
N PHE A 63 0.74 -4.05 2.69
CA PHE A 63 1.01 -5.30 3.37
C PHE A 63 0.58 -6.53 2.56
N ILE A 64 -0.64 -6.54 2.03
CA ILE A 64 -1.14 -7.66 1.21
C ILE A 64 -0.34 -7.78 -0.09
N GLY A 65 0.05 -6.67 -0.71
CA GLY A 65 0.91 -6.69 -1.90
C GLY A 65 2.28 -7.31 -1.62
N GLY A 66 2.89 -6.98 -0.49
CA GLY A 66 4.11 -7.63 -0.02
C GLY A 66 3.94 -9.13 0.24
N TYR A 67 2.83 -9.51 0.87
CA TYR A 67 2.45 -10.91 1.12
C TYR A 67 2.35 -11.72 -0.19
N ILE A 68 1.67 -11.17 -1.20
CA ILE A 68 1.51 -11.80 -2.52
C ILE A 68 2.87 -11.92 -3.22
N THR A 69 3.68 -10.85 -3.17
CA THR A 69 5.03 -10.83 -3.73
C THR A 69 5.87 -11.99 -3.18
N ALA A 70 5.92 -12.13 -1.86
CA ALA A 70 6.65 -13.22 -1.22
C ALA A 70 6.08 -14.61 -1.55
N SER A 71 4.75 -14.73 -1.66
CA SER A 71 4.10 -15.99 -2.01
C SER A 71 4.45 -16.48 -3.43
N ILE A 72 4.64 -15.56 -4.38
CA ILE A 72 4.99 -15.89 -5.76
C ILE A 72 6.50 -16.06 -5.93
N ALA A 73 7.30 -15.30 -5.18
CA ALA A 73 8.76 -15.41 -5.21
C ALA A 73 9.22 -16.81 -4.80
N GLY A 74 8.59 -17.39 -3.76
CA GLY A 74 8.92 -18.73 -3.28
C GLY A 74 10.35 -18.84 -2.73
N GLU A 75 10.88 -17.73 -2.22
CA GLU A 75 12.28 -17.60 -1.78
C GLU A 75 12.42 -17.96 -0.28
N GLU A 76 13.37 -18.85 0.03
CA GLU A 76 13.65 -19.26 1.42
C GLU A 76 14.47 -18.22 2.19
N THR A 77 15.28 -17.44 1.46
CA THR A 77 16.19 -16.45 2.03
C THR A 77 15.45 -15.17 2.38
N THR A 78 15.53 -14.77 3.65
CA THR A 78 14.90 -13.53 4.16
C THR A 78 15.34 -12.29 3.39
N LEU A 79 16.63 -12.19 3.06
CA LEU A 79 17.20 -11.07 2.32
C LEU A 79 16.55 -10.91 0.93
N ASN A 80 16.33 -12.01 0.20
CA ASN A 80 15.68 -11.97 -1.10
C ASN A 80 14.25 -11.45 -0.98
N VAL A 81 13.47 -11.95 -0.04
CA VAL A 81 12.08 -11.49 0.17
C VAL A 81 12.03 -10.00 0.49
N VAL A 82 12.91 -9.53 1.39
CA VAL A 82 13.00 -8.10 1.75
C VAL A 82 13.32 -7.24 0.54
N LEU A 83 14.30 -7.64 -0.28
CA LEU A 83 14.67 -6.89 -1.49
C LEU A 83 13.51 -6.82 -2.50
N HIS A 84 12.81 -7.92 -2.76
CA HIS A 84 11.68 -7.92 -3.68
C HIS A 84 10.54 -7.02 -3.17
N CYS A 85 10.22 -7.10 -1.88
CA CYS A 85 9.18 -6.28 -1.27
C CYS A 85 9.56 -4.79 -1.23
N LEU A 86 10.84 -4.47 -1.01
CA LEU A 86 11.35 -3.09 -1.10
C LEU A 86 11.23 -2.55 -2.52
N VAL A 87 11.60 -3.33 -3.53
CA VAL A 87 11.48 -2.92 -4.93
C VAL A 87 10.00 -2.69 -5.30
N VAL A 88 9.10 -3.59 -4.92
CA VAL A 88 7.66 -3.42 -5.13
C VAL A 88 7.14 -2.16 -4.42
N GLY A 89 7.51 -1.97 -3.15
CA GLY A 89 7.13 -0.80 -2.37
C GLY A 89 7.65 0.52 -2.96
N LEU A 90 8.88 0.54 -3.47
CA LEU A 90 9.48 1.71 -4.12
C LEU A 90 8.80 2.02 -5.46
N ILE A 91 8.62 1.02 -6.32
CA ILE A 91 7.97 1.21 -7.63
C ILE A 91 6.55 1.77 -7.43
N THR A 92 5.81 1.21 -6.49
CA THR A 92 4.43 1.66 -6.19
C THR A 92 4.43 3.06 -5.58
N ALA A 93 5.24 3.33 -4.55
CA ALA A 93 5.33 4.64 -3.92
C ALA A 93 5.73 5.74 -4.91
N ILE A 94 6.77 5.51 -5.72
CA ILE A 94 7.22 6.45 -6.75
C ILE A 94 6.13 6.63 -7.80
N GLY A 95 5.51 5.55 -8.27
CA GLY A 95 4.42 5.60 -9.25
C GLY A 95 3.23 6.43 -8.79
N MET A 96 2.92 6.43 -7.50
CA MET A 96 1.85 7.26 -6.92
C MET A 96 2.25 8.72 -6.72
N ILE A 97 3.50 8.97 -6.33
CA ILE A 97 3.98 10.33 -6.02
C ILE A 97 4.34 11.12 -7.28
N TYR A 98 4.87 10.43 -8.30
CA TYR A 98 5.38 11.08 -9.50
C TYR A 98 4.36 12.03 -10.19
N PRO A 99 3.08 11.65 -10.38
CA PRO A 99 2.09 12.55 -10.96
C PRO A 99 1.79 13.79 -10.10
N THR A 100 1.96 13.69 -8.78
CA THR A 100 1.68 14.80 -7.85
C THR A 100 2.81 15.82 -7.78
N LEU A 101 4.04 15.41 -8.02
CA LEU A 101 5.23 16.28 -7.99
C LEU A 101 5.22 17.38 -9.05
N GLY A 102 4.46 17.21 -10.14
CA GLY A 102 4.31 18.25 -11.16
C GLY A 102 3.50 19.46 -10.68
N ASN A 103 2.72 19.31 -9.60
CA ASN A 103 1.76 20.32 -9.13
C ASN A 103 1.89 20.64 -7.63
N ALA A 104 2.68 19.88 -6.86
CA ALA A 104 2.83 20.05 -5.42
C ALA A 104 4.17 19.50 -4.90
N ASP A 105 4.66 20.07 -3.81
CA ASP A 105 5.83 19.57 -3.10
C ASP A 105 5.50 18.36 -2.20
N ILE A 106 6.51 17.50 -1.97
CA ILE A 106 6.40 16.41 -0.99
C ILE A 106 6.29 17.01 0.42
N THR A 107 5.19 16.71 1.10
CA THR A 107 4.98 17.09 2.49
C THR A 107 5.68 16.12 3.45
N VAL A 108 5.91 16.57 4.69
CA VAL A 108 6.41 15.71 5.77
C VAL A 108 5.51 14.49 5.97
N THR A 109 4.18 14.68 5.93
CA THR A 109 3.20 13.59 6.00
C THR A 109 3.36 12.60 4.86
N GLY A 110 3.60 13.10 3.63
CA GLY A 110 3.89 12.25 2.47
C GLY A 110 5.12 11.37 2.68
N MET A 111 6.22 11.93 3.21
CA MET A 111 7.42 11.15 3.54
C MET A 111 7.15 10.07 4.59
N VAL A 112 6.40 10.39 5.66
CA VAL A 112 6.02 9.41 6.69
C VAL A 112 5.21 8.27 6.08
N ILE A 113 4.24 8.58 5.21
CA ILE A 113 3.42 7.57 4.54
C ILE A 113 4.29 6.65 3.65
N VAL A 114 5.28 7.18 2.94
CA VAL A 114 6.20 6.36 2.13
C VAL A 114 6.97 5.37 3.01
N VAL A 115 7.53 5.84 4.13
CA VAL A 115 8.28 4.96 5.05
C VAL A 115 7.38 3.86 5.61
N LEU A 116 6.16 4.22 6.02
CA LEU A 116 5.17 3.24 6.49
C LEU A 116 4.77 2.25 5.39
N ALA A 117 4.61 2.71 4.14
CA ALA A 117 4.27 1.86 3.00
C ALA A 117 5.36 0.81 2.73
N LEU A 118 6.62 1.23 2.74
CA LEU A 118 7.77 0.34 2.57
C LEU A 118 7.84 -0.67 3.72
N GLY A 119 7.69 -0.20 4.95
CA GLY A 119 7.64 -1.06 6.14
C GLY A 119 6.52 -2.08 6.08
N ALA A 120 5.32 -1.67 5.65
CA ALA A 120 4.16 -2.55 5.51
C ALA A 120 4.37 -3.61 4.42
N THR A 121 4.91 -3.20 3.27
CA THR A 121 5.21 -4.12 2.15
C THR A 121 6.23 -5.17 2.56
N VAL A 122 7.31 -4.76 3.22
CA VAL A 122 8.31 -5.70 3.76
C VAL A 122 7.70 -6.59 4.84
N GLY A 123 6.91 -6.02 5.75
CA GLY A 123 6.23 -6.75 6.82
C GLY A 123 5.31 -7.86 6.29
N GLY A 124 4.54 -7.59 5.24
CA GLY A 124 3.68 -8.57 4.59
C GLY A 124 4.47 -9.71 3.96
N GLY A 125 5.58 -9.39 3.29
CA GLY A 125 6.45 -10.40 2.72
C GLY A 125 7.11 -11.30 3.77
N LEU A 126 7.63 -10.72 4.84
CA LEU A 126 8.20 -11.46 5.97
C LEU A 126 7.18 -12.34 6.68
N TYR A 127 5.95 -11.84 6.85
CA TYR A 127 4.84 -12.60 7.41
C TYR A 127 4.57 -13.88 6.59
N ARG A 128 4.46 -13.75 5.26
CA ARG A 128 4.27 -14.93 4.39
C ARG A 128 5.43 -15.91 4.48
N GLN A 129 6.67 -15.40 4.47
CA GLN A 129 7.85 -16.26 4.53
C GLN A 129 7.87 -17.09 5.82
N LYS A 130 7.50 -16.49 6.95
CA LYS A 130 7.41 -17.21 8.23
C LYS A 130 6.38 -18.35 8.16
N SER A 131 5.23 -18.12 7.52
CA SER A 131 4.21 -19.16 7.31
C SER A 131 4.74 -20.32 6.45
N ILE A 132 5.44 -20.02 5.35
CA ILE A 132 6.02 -21.06 4.47
C ILE A 132 7.03 -21.93 5.23
N LYS A 133 7.93 -21.31 6.02
CA LYS A 133 8.91 -22.06 6.83
C LYS A 133 8.23 -22.96 7.87
N ALA A 134 7.11 -22.52 8.44
CA ALA A 134 6.34 -23.31 9.39
C ALA A 134 5.60 -24.49 8.73
N GLU A 135 5.16 -24.34 7.47
CA GLU A 135 4.53 -25.41 6.68
C GLU A 135 5.56 -26.50 6.32
N VAL A 136 6.75 -26.10 5.84
CA VAL A 136 7.82 -27.06 5.46
C VAL A 136 8.30 -27.89 6.65
N LYS A 137 8.37 -27.32 7.86
CA LYS A 137 8.80 -28.05 9.06
C LYS A 137 7.82 -29.16 9.51
N LYS A 138 6.58 -29.15 9.01
CA LYS A 138 5.55 -30.15 9.36
C LYS A 138 5.56 -31.37 8.43
N LEU A 139 6.24 -31.28 7.29
CA LEU A 139 6.41 -32.37 6.32
C LEU A 139 7.66 -33.18 6.65
#